data_AF-A0A7S3RFX2-F1
#
_entry.id   AF-A0A7S3RFX2-F1
#
_cell.length_a   1.000
_cell.length_b   1.000
_cell.length_c   1.000
_cell.angle_alpha   90.00
_cell.angle_beta   90.00
_cell.angle_gamma   90.00
#
_symmetry.space_group_name_H-M   'P 1'
#
loop_
_entity.id
_entity.type
_entity.pdbx_description
1 polymer ?
#
loop_
_entity_poly.entity_id
_entity_poly.type
_entity_poly.pdbx_seq_one_letter_code
_entity_poly.pdbx_strand_id
1 'polypeptide(L)'
;AASVALGEPLLLVGETGTGKTTVVQQLASMLGQKLLVHNLSQQSDASELVGGYRPVQPRHVYAPFAARFEDLFCRTFSRSKNGPFLSKLAQRLAKGEWARLVAMAVGACNSHAAARAKERGGEPAGGGG
;
A
#
# COMPACT_ATOMS: atom_id res chain seq x y z
N ALA A 1 -41.78 -5.34 -10.49
CA ALA A 1 -42.27 -4.97 -9.13
C ALA A 1 -42.26 -6.19 -8.21
N ALA A 2 -43.01 -7.25 -8.52
CA ALA A 2 -43.09 -8.47 -7.70
C ALA A 2 -41.70 -9.06 -7.35
N SER A 3 -40.86 -9.30 -8.34
CA SER A 3 -39.54 -9.90 -8.14
C SER A 3 -38.54 -8.99 -7.42
N VAL A 4 -38.73 -7.66 -7.45
CA VAL A 4 -37.95 -6.75 -6.59
C VAL A 4 -38.42 -6.82 -5.14
N ALA A 5 -39.72 -6.99 -4.90
CA ALA A 5 -40.27 -7.18 -3.56
C ALA A 5 -39.84 -8.53 -2.94
N LEU A 6 -39.64 -9.55 -3.79
CA LEU A 6 -39.19 -10.90 -3.39
C LEU A 6 -37.66 -11.05 -3.35
N GLY A 7 -36.90 -10.08 -3.89
CA GLY A 7 -35.43 -10.17 -3.97
C GLY A 7 -34.93 -11.25 -4.93
N GLU A 8 -35.71 -11.60 -5.94
CA GLU A 8 -35.39 -12.68 -6.89
C GLU A 8 -34.51 -12.16 -8.06
N PRO A 9 -33.50 -12.93 -8.49
CA PRO A 9 -32.74 -12.62 -9.70
C PRO A 9 -33.63 -12.60 -10.95
N LEU A 10 -33.39 -11.64 -11.86
CA LEU A 10 -34.17 -11.46 -13.08
C LEU A 10 -33.29 -11.34 -14.32
N LEU A 11 -33.81 -11.88 -15.43
CA LEU A 11 -33.24 -11.73 -16.77
C LEU A 11 -34.24 -10.99 -17.67
N LEU A 12 -33.82 -9.87 -18.25
CA LEU A 12 -34.63 -9.08 -19.18
C LEU A 12 -34.07 -9.22 -20.60
N VAL A 13 -34.81 -9.87 -21.50
CA VAL A 13 -34.39 -10.14 -22.89
C VAL A 13 -35.28 -9.38 -23.88
N GLY A 14 -34.70 -8.87 -24.97
CA GLY A 14 -35.42 -8.26 -26.09
C GLY A 14 -34.49 -7.42 -26.97
N GLU A 15 -35.01 -6.81 -28.03
CA GLU A 15 -34.23 -5.97 -28.96
C GLU A 15 -33.55 -4.78 -28.27
N THR A 16 -32.41 -4.32 -28.79
CA THR A 16 -31.76 -3.10 -28.31
C THR A 16 -32.66 -1.88 -28.55
N GLY A 17 -32.55 -0.86 -27.70
CA GLY A 17 -33.39 0.35 -27.83
C GLY A 17 -34.80 0.25 -27.24
N THR A 18 -35.25 -0.92 -26.78
CA THR A 18 -36.58 -1.11 -26.13
C THR A 18 -36.66 -0.63 -24.67
N GLY A 19 -35.67 0.11 -24.18
CA GLY A 19 -35.72 0.73 -22.85
C GLY A 19 -35.51 -0.19 -21.64
N LYS A 20 -35.05 -1.44 -21.83
CA LYS A 20 -34.77 -2.38 -20.72
C LYS A 20 -33.89 -1.77 -19.61
N THR A 21 -32.79 -1.15 -19.99
CA THR A 21 -31.88 -0.47 -19.07
C THR A 21 -32.56 0.72 -18.39
N THR A 22 -33.34 1.49 -19.13
CA THR A 22 -34.10 2.64 -18.63
C THR A 22 -35.09 2.22 -17.55
N VAL A 23 -35.79 1.10 -17.74
CA VAL A 23 -36.74 0.56 -16.72
C VAL A 23 -36.03 0.22 -15.41
N VAL A 24 -34.86 -0.42 -15.47
CA VAL A 24 -34.08 -0.76 -14.26
C VAL A 24 -33.57 0.50 -13.55
N GLN A 25 -33.08 1.49 -14.31
CA GLN A 25 -32.64 2.78 -13.76
C GLN A 25 -33.77 3.55 -13.08
N GLN A 26 -34.93 3.65 -13.73
CA GLN A 26 -36.11 4.30 -13.16
C GLN A 26 -36.57 3.59 -11.89
N LEU A 27 -36.61 2.25 -11.89
CA LEU A 27 -37.01 1.47 -10.73
C LEU A 27 -36.08 1.67 -9.54
N ALA A 28 -34.75 1.66 -9.76
CA ALA A 28 -33.78 1.94 -8.71
C ALA A 28 -33.96 3.37 -8.14
N SER A 29 -34.19 4.37 -9.01
CA SER A 29 -34.44 5.75 -8.59
C SER A 29 -35.73 5.89 -7.77
N MET A 30 -36.81 5.21 -8.15
CA MET A 30 -38.08 5.25 -7.41
C MET A 30 -37.95 4.58 -6.02
N LEU A 31 -37.09 3.57 -5.90
CA LEU A 31 -36.81 2.87 -4.65
C LEU A 31 -35.72 3.53 -3.80
N GLY A 32 -35.11 4.62 -4.29
CA GLY A 32 -33.97 5.26 -3.63
C GLY A 32 -32.74 4.35 -3.50
N GLN A 33 -32.62 3.32 -4.34
CA GLN A 33 -31.52 2.36 -4.32
C GLN A 33 -30.40 2.77 -5.26
N LYS A 34 -29.15 2.55 -4.85
CA LYS A 34 -27.99 2.74 -5.72
C LYS A 34 -27.92 1.63 -6.76
N LEU A 35 -28.04 1.98 -8.04
CA LEU A 35 -27.84 1.05 -9.13
C LEU A 35 -26.34 0.89 -9.45
N LEU A 36 -25.83 -0.33 -9.32
CA LEU A 36 -24.49 -0.72 -9.75
C LEU A 36 -24.61 -1.41 -11.12
N VAL A 37 -23.89 -0.90 -12.12
CA VAL A 37 -23.93 -1.45 -13.48
C VAL A 37 -22.58 -2.09 -13.79
N HIS A 38 -22.60 -3.40 -14.06
CA HIS A 38 -21.46 -4.13 -14.60
C HIS A 38 -21.78 -4.52 -16.04
N ASN A 39 -20.96 -4.05 -16.98
CA ASN A 39 -21.04 -4.48 -18.36
C ASN A 39 -20.29 -5.80 -18.51
N LEU A 40 -20.99 -6.88 -18.86
CA LEU A 40 -20.40 -8.19 -19.08
C LEU A 40 -20.29 -8.44 -20.58
N SER A 41 -19.08 -8.78 -21.02
CA SER A 41 -18.76 -9.13 -22.40
C SER A 41 -17.94 -10.43 -22.43
N GLN A 42 -17.64 -10.95 -23.62
CA GLN A 42 -16.69 -12.07 -23.75
C GLN A 42 -15.28 -11.75 -23.24
N GLN A 43 -14.91 -10.48 -23.12
CA GLN A 43 -13.63 -10.04 -22.56
C GLN A 43 -13.69 -9.78 -21.05
N SER A 44 -14.88 -9.86 -20.43
CA SER A 44 -15.01 -9.66 -18.99
C SER A 44 -14.48 -10.87 -18.25
N ASP A 45 -13.49 -10.64 -17.39
CA ASP A 45 -12.86 -11.67 -16.58
C ASP A 45 -13.63 -11.88 -15.27
N ALA A 46 -13.69 -13.13 -14.78
CA ALA A 46 -14.27 -13.43 -13.47
C ALA A 46 -13.57 -12.69 -12.32
N SER A 47 -12.32 -12.26 -12.53
CA SER A 47 -11.55 -11.44 -11.59
C SER A 47 -12.10 -10.02 -11.43
N GLU A 48 -12.89 -9.52 -12.38
CA GLU A 48 -13.59 -8.23 -12.27
C GLU A 48 -14.78 -8.29 -11.29
N LEU A 49 -15.38 -9.48 -11.14
CA LEU A 49 -16.55 -9.71 -10.28
C LEU A 49 -16.16 -10.20 -8.90
N VAL A 50 -15.30 -11.22 -8.84
CA VAL A 50 -14.92 -11.90 -7.59
C VAL A 50 -13.64 -11.29 -6.98
N GLY A 51 -12.93 -10.47 -7.77
CA GLY A 51 -11.60 -9.97 -7.44
C GLY A 51 -10.50 -10.89 -7.99
N GLY A 52 -9.37 -10.30 -8.36
CA GLY A 52 -8.17 -11.02 -8.76
C GLY A 52 -7.09 -10.96 -7.68
N TYR A 53 -6.31 -12.04 -7.54
CA TYR A 53 -5.08 -11.99 -6.76
C TYR A 53 -4.02 -11.19 -7.53
N ARG A 54 -3.75 -9.95 -7.09
CA ARG A 54 -2.64 -9.14 -7.61
C ARG A 54 -1.54 -9.09 -6.56
N PRO A 55 -0.49 -9.92 -6.65
CA PRO A 55 0.59 -9.91 -5.68
C PRO A 55 1.28 -8.53 -5.68
N VAL A 56 1.36 -7.91 -4.50
CA VAL A 56 2.10 -6.66 -4.34
C VAL A 56 3.57 -6.96 -4.60
N GLN A 57 4.13 -6.41 -5.68
CA GLN A 57 5.57 -6.55 -5.94
C GLN A 57 6.35 -5.95 -4.76
N PRO A 58 7.36 -6.65 -4.20
CA PRO A 58 8.14 -6.18 -3.06
C PRO A 58 8.65 -4.75 -3.23
N ARG A 59 9.02 -4.35 -4.46
CA ARG A 59 9.49 -3.00 -4.78
C ARG A 59 8.50 -1.90 -4.42
N HIS A 60 7.19 -2.14 -4.52
CA HIS A 60 6.16 -1.18 -4.11
C HIS A 60 6.15 -0.91 -2.59
N VAL A 61 6.67 -1.85 -1.79
CA VAL A 61 6.78 -1.70 -0.33
C VAL A 61 8.16 -1.15 0.04
N TYR A 62 9.24 -1.72 -0.53
CA TYR A 62 10.60 -1.39 -0.12
C TYR A 62 11.14 -0.07 -0.70
N ALA A 63 10.66 0.38 -1.86
CA ALA A 63 11.07 1.67 -2.42
C ALA A 63 10.63 2.87 -1.55
N PRO A 64 9.34 3.03 -1.17
CA PRO A 64 8.94 4.11 -0.27
C PRO A 64 9.57 3.97 1.12
N PHE A 65 9.77 2.75 1.61
CA PHE A 65 10.52 2.50 2.84
C PHE A 65 11.96 3.05 2.77
N ALA A 66 12.71 2.70 1.73
CA ALA A 66 14.11 3.12 1.57
C ALA A 66 14.23 4.64 1.41
N ALA A 67 13.32 5.27 0.65
CA ALA A 67 13.28 6.72 0.51
C ALA A 67 13.04 7.43 1.84
N ARG A 68 12.08 6.94 2.64
CA ARG A 68 11.77 7.50 3.95
C ARG A 68 12.91 7.28 4.95
N PHE A 69 13.54 6.11 4.89
CA PHE A 69 14.72 5.82 5.71
C PHE A 69 15.91 6.72 5.34
N GLU A 70 16.20 6.92 4.05
CA GLU A 70 17.29 7.82 3.62
C GLU A 70 17.05 9.27 4.10
N ASP A 71 15.84 9.80 3.97
CA ASP A 71 15.49 11.14 4.47
C ASP A 71 15.73 11.24 5.99
N LEU A 72 15.19 10.29 6.78
CA LEU A 72 15.37 10.29 8.23
C LEU A 72 16.83 10.08 8.64
N PHE A 73 17.55 9.21 7.93
CA PHE A 73 18.95 8.91 8.18
C PHE A 73 19.81 10.15 7.93
N CYS A 74 19.58 10.90 6.85
CA CYS A 74 20.31 12.15 6.57
C CYS A 74 20.02 13.27 7.57
N ARG A 75 18.86 13.24 8.26
CA ARG A 75 18.54 14.17 9.35
C ARG A 75 19.23 13.80 10.66
N THR A 76 19.45 12.52 10.90
CA THR A 76 20.03 12.00 12.15
C THR A 76 21.55 11.89 12.07
N PHE A 77 22.08 11.57 10.89
CA PHE A 77 23.49 11.36 10.59
C PHE A 77 23.92 12.25 9.44
N SER A 78 25.14 12.78 9.51
CA SER A 78 25.68 13.64 8.45
C SER A 78 25.78 12.89 7.11
N ARG A 79 25.11 13.42 6.08
CA ARG A 79 25.11 12.85 4.72
C ARG A 79 26.51 12.72 4.12
N SER A 80 27.36 13.74 4.31
CA SER A 80 28.71 13.78 3.72
C SER A 80 29.60 12.66 4.25
N LYS A 81 29.47 12.29 5.53
CA LYS A 81 30.23 11.19 6.15
C LYS A 81 29.70 9.80 5.79
N ASN A 82 28.45 9.71 5.33
CA ASN A 82 27.76 8.44 5.10
C ASN A 82 27.39 8.17 3.64
N GLY A 83 27.97 8.92 2.70
CA GLY A 83 27.77 8.72 1.26
C GLY A 83 27.91 7.26 0.80
N PRO A 84 28.98 6.51 1.19
CA PRO A 84 29.14 5.12 0.80
C PRO A 84 28.02 4.19 1.30
N PHE A 85 27.42 4.50 2.46
CA PHE A 85 26.29 3.75 2.99
C PHE A 85 25.03 3.99 2.15
N LEU A 86 24.74 5.25 1.82
CA LEU A 86 23.60 5.62 0.98
C LEU A 86 23.71 5.04 -0.44
N SER A 87 24.90 5.04 -1.02
CA SER A 87 25.14 4.39 -2.32
C SER A 87 24.89 2.88 -2.26
N LYS A 88 25.31 2.21 -1.18
CA LYS A 88 25.03 0.78 -0.97
C LYS A 88 23.53 0.52 -0.77
N LEU A 89 22.82 1.40 -0.05
CA LEU A 89 21.37 1.32 0.14
C LEU A 89 20.64 1.40 -1.20
N ALA A 90 20.97 2.40 -2.02
CA ALA A 90 20.41 2.59 -3.35
C ALA A 90 20.73 1.40 -4.29
N GLN A 91 21.96 0.89 -4.25
CA GLN A 91 22.35 -0.29 -5.03
C GLN A 91 21.54 -1.53 -4.65
N ARG A 92 21.33 -1.78 -3.35
CA ARG A 92 20.54 -2.93 -2.87
C ARG A 92 19.07 -2.80 -3.23
N LEU A 93 18.52 -1.58 -3.20
CA LEU A 93 17.17 -1.29 -3.67
C LEU A 93 17.03 -1.61 -5.17
N ALA A 94 17.99 -1.19 -5.99
CA ALA A 94 18.00 -1.44 -7.43
C ALA A 94 18.15 -2.94 -7.77
N LYS A 95 18.97 -3.68 -7.00
CA LYS A 95 19.18 -5.12 -7.17
C LYS A 95 18.06 -6.00 -6.58
N GLY A 96 17.10 -5.41 -5.85
CA GLY A 96 16.02 -6.17 -5.21
C GLY A 96 16.46 -7.01 -4.00
N GLU A 97 17.55 -6.64 -3.33
CA GLU A 97 18.06 -7.37 -2.17
C GLU A 97 17.36 -6.96 -0.86
N TRP A 98 16.06 -7.20 -0.77
CA TRP A 98 15.18 -6.63 0.29
C TRP A 98 15.62 -6.96 1.72
N ALA A 99 15.93 -8.22 2.01
CA ALA A 99 16.35 -8.65 3.35
C ALA A 99 17.64 -7.93 3.80
N ARG A 100 18.59 -7.76 2.88
CA ARG A 100 19.86 -7.08 3.16
C ARG A 100 19.66 -5.56 3.30
N LEU A 101 18.74 -4.98 2.54
CA LEU A 101 18.33 -3.59 2.67
C LEU A 101 17.75 -3.32 4.07
N VAL A 102 16.84 -4.16 4.55
CA VAL A 102 16.25 -4.02 5.90
C VAL A 102 17.31 -4.25 6.98
N ALA A 103 18.13 -5.30 6.87
CA ALA A 103 19.20 -5.57 7.83
C ALA A 103 20.17 -4.39 7.98
N MET A 104 20.50 -3.72 6.88
CA MET A 104 21.33 -2.51 6.88
C MET A 104 20.65 -1.36 7.64
N ALA A 105 19.37 -1.11 7.38
CA ALA A 105 18.62 -0.06 8.05
C ALA A 105 18.51 -0.32 9.56
N VAL A 106 18.23 -1.56 9.97
CA VAL A 106 18.16 -1.97 11.38
C VAL A 106 19.53 -1.81 12.05
N GLY A 107 20.61 -2.24 11.40
CA GLY A 107 21.97 -2.08 11.93
C GLY A 107 22.35 -0.61 12.17
N ALA A 108 21.93 0.29 11.28
CA ALA A 108 22.13 1.73 11.45
C ALA A 108 21.34 2.28 12.65
N CYS A 109 20.08 1.88 12.84
CA CYS A 109 19.27 2.27 13.99
C CYS A 109 19.87 1.76 15.31
N ASN A 110 20.32 0.51 15.36
CA ASN A 110 20.94 -0.07 16.56
C ASN A 110 22.25 0.63 16.92
N SER A 111 23.06 1.00 15.91
CA SER A 111 24.29 1.76 16.12
C SER A 111 23.99 3.16 16.69
N HIS A 112 22.92 3.81 16.24
CA HIS A 112 22.45 5.07 16.83
C HIS A 112 22.06 4.91 18.30
N ALA A 113 21.25 3.89 18.60
CA ALA A 113 20.75 3.62 19.94
C ALA A 113 21.90 3.32 20.91
N ALA A 114 22.90 2.53 20.48
CA ALA A 114 24.09 2.24 21.27
C ALA A 114 24.94 3.49 21.54
N ALA A 115 25.08 4.38 20.57
CA ALA A 115 25.81 5.65 20.75
C ALA A 115 25.15 6.55 21.81
N ARG A 116 23.81 6.66 21.76
CA ARG A 116 23.02 7.45 22.74
C ARG A 116 23.06 6.86 24.16
N ALA A 117 23.10 5.54 24.30
CA ALA A 117 23.18 4.89 25.60
C ALA A 117 24.52 5.20 26.31
N LYS A 118 25.61 5.31 25.55
CA LYS A 118 26.95 5.60 26.08
C LYS A 118 27.11 7.05 26.56
N GLU A 119 26.43 8.00 25.92
CA GLU A 119 26.42 9.43 26.33
C GLU A 119 25.68 9.67 27.66
N ARG A 120 24.69 8.84 28.03
CA ARG A 120 23.95 8.98 29.30
C ARG A 120 24.62 8.29 30.50
N GLY A 121 25.70 7.53 30.29
CA GLY A 121 26.39 6.76 31.33
C GLY A 121 27.63 7.42 31.94
N GLY A 122 27.93 8.67 31.57
CA GLY A 122 29.13 9.39 32.01
C GLY A 122 28.80 10.64 32.81
N GLU A 123 28.42 10.50 34.08
CA GLU A 123 28.47 11.58 35.06
C GLU A 123 29.46 11.16 36.17
N PRO A 124 30.58 11.87 36.40
CA PRO A 124 31.47 11.57 37.50
C PRO A 124 30.84 12.10 38.79
N ALA A 125 30.53 11.20 39.72
CA ALA A 125 30.26 11.56 41.11
C ALA A 125 31.56 12.10 41.73
N GLY A 126 31.79 13.40 41.59
CA GLY A 126 32.79 14.14 42.34
C GLY A 126 32.15 14.89 43.49
N GLY A 127 32.67 14.68 44.71
CA GLY A 127 32.58 15.63 45.82
C GLY A 127 31.91 15.09 47.08
N GLY A 128 32.70 14.96 48.17
CA GLY A 128 32.18 14.84 49.53
C GLY A 128 33.07 14.08 50.50
N GLY A 129 34.32 14.50 50.66
CA GLY A 129 35.18 14.16 51.80
C GLY A 129 35.63 15.45 52.46
#